data_AF-A0A1C6EA39-F1
#
_entry.id   AF-A0A1C6EA39-F1
#
_cell.length_a   1.000
_cell.length_b   1.000
_cell.length_c   1.000
_cell.angle_alpha   90.00
_cell.angle_beta   90.00
_cell.angle_gamma   90.00
#
_symmetry.space_group_name_H-M   'P 1'
#
loop_
_entity.id
_entity.type
_entity.pdbx_description
1 polymer ?
#
loop_
_entity_poly.entity_id
_entity_poly.type
_entity_poly.pdbx_seq_one_letter_code
_entity_poly.pdbx_strand_id
1 'polypeptide(L)'
;MGDLIVTCTSMHSRNRRAGILIGQGKTPREAMEEVGAVVEGYFAAESIHQLSERVGVEMPISRCAYEVLYQGKQIRGVVAELMTRAKKDELLETAWL
;
A
#
# COMPACT_ATOMS: atom_id res chain seq x y z
N MET A 1 -0.66 11.67 -12.36
CA MET A 1 -1.55 12.00 -11.23
C MET A 1 -2.98 11.50 -11.40
N GLY A 2 -3.62 11.65 -12.58
CA GLY A 2 -5.03 11.24 -12.77
C GLY A 2 -5.33 9.78 -12.43
N ASP A 3 -4.53 8.84 -12.94
CA ASP A 3 -4.72 7.41 -12.69
C ASP A 3 -4.61 7.02 -11.20
N LEU A 4 -3.63 7.60 -10.50
CA LEU A 4 -3.48 7.43 -9.05
C LEU A 4 -4.74 7.91 -8.31
N ILE A 5 -5.20 9.13 -8.63
CA ILE A 5 -6.35 9.72 -7.96
C ILE A 5 -7.60 8.86 -8.20
N VAL A 6 -7.92 8.50 -9.45
CA VAL A 6 -9.11 7.71 -9.75
C VAL A 6 -9.03 6.32 -9.12
N THR A 7 -7.85 5.68 -9.12
CA THR A 7 -7.65 4.35 -8.53
C THR A 7 -7.79 4.39 -7.00
N CYS A 8 -7.33 5.45 -6.34
CA CYS A 8 -7.42 5.60 -4.89
C CYS A 8 -8.80 6.07 -4.40
N THR A 9 -9.57 6.78 -5.23
CA THR A 9 -10.82 7.44 -4.81
C THR A 9 -12.09 6.80 -5.36
N SER A 10 -12.03 6.04 -6.45
CA SER A 10 -13.20 5.43 -7.08
C SER A 10 -13.55 4.07 -6.46
N MET A 11 -14.83 3.78 -6.24
CA MET A 11 -15.29 2.44 -5.86
C MET A 11 -15.20 1.41 -7.00
N HIS A 12 -14.98 1.85 -8.24
CA HIS A 12 -14.70 0.94 -9.35
C HIS A 12 -13.32 0.29 -9.24
N SER A 13 -12.40 0.90 -8.47
CA SER A 13 -11.08 0.35 -8.21
C SER A 13 -11.16 -0.94 -7.38
N ARG A 14 -10.70 -2.04 -7.98
CA ARG A 14 -10.55 -3.35 -7.31
C ARG A 14 -9.58 -3.26 -6.13
N ASN A 15 -8.48 -2.52 -6.30
CA ASN A 15 -7.49 -2.27 -5.25
C ASN A 15 -8.10 -1.53 -4.06
N ARG A 16 -8.89 -0.49 -4.32
CA ARG A 16 -9.55 0.28 -3.25
C ARG A 16 -10.57 -0.57 -2.49
N ARG A 17 -11.42 -1.32 -3.21
CA ARG A 17 -12.40 -2.21 -2.59
C ARG A 17 -11.73 -3.26 -1.70
N ALA A 18 -10.68 -3.91 -2.20
CA ALA A 18 -9.90 -4.87 -1.40
C ALA A 18 -9.30 -4.21 -0.15
N GLY A 19 -8.69 -3.03 -0.29
CA GLY A 19 -8.13 -2.28 0.82
C GLY A 19 -9.15 -1.91 1.90
N ILE A 20 -10.38 -1.54 1.51
CA ILE A 20 -11.48 -1.25 2.45
C ILE A 20 -11.85 -2.51 3.26
N LEU A 21 -12.01 -3.64 2.58
CA LEU A 21 -12.34 -4.92 3.23
C LEU A 21 -11.26 -5.38 4.21
N ILE A 22 -10.00 -5.24 3.81
CA ILE A 22 -8.85 -5.54 4.68
C ILE A 22 -8.84 -4.60 5.88
N GLY A 23 -9.08 -3.31 5.67
CA GLY A 23 -9.23 -2.32 6.75
C GLY A 23 -10.37 -2.61 7.72
N GLN A 24 -11.40 -3.33 7.28
CA GLN A 24 -12.52 -3.80 8.11
C GLN A 24 -12.21 -5.10 8.87
N GLY A 25 -11.02 -5.66 8.69
CA GLY A 25 -10.54 -6.85 9.41
C GLY A 25 -10.59 -8.15 8.61
N LYS A 26 -10.96 -8.11 7.32
CA LYS A 26 -10.86 -9.29 6.47
C LYS A 26 -9.40 -9.61 6.15
N THR A 27 -9.11 -10.90 5.99
CA THR A 27 -7.82 -11.33 5.45
C THR A 27 -7.69 -10.92 3.97
N PRO A 28 -6.46 -10.77 3.44
CA PRO A 28 -6.26 -10.49 2.02
C PRO A 28 -6.96 -11.49 1.10
N ARG A 29 -6.97 -12.79 1.48
CA ARG A 29 -7.65 -13.84 0.73
C ARG A 29 -9.16 -13.61 0.66
N GLU A 30 -9.81 -13.40 1.80
CA GLU A 30 -11.26 -13.13 1.85
C GLU A 30 -11.62 -11.85 1.08
N ALA A 31 -10.79 -10.82 1.16
CA ALA A 31 -11.01 -9.58 0.43
C ALA A 31 -10.91 -9.79 -1.10
N MET A 32 -9.96 -10.59 -1.58
CA MET A 32 -9.85 -10.93 -3.00
C MET A 32 -11.03 -11.79 -3.50
N GLU A 33 -11.44 -12.79 -2.71
CA GLU A 33 -12.61 -13.62 -3.00
C GLU A 33 -13.88 -12.78 -3.14
N GLU A 34 -14.10 -11.82 -2.23
CA GLU A 34 -15.27 -10.94 -2.26
C GLU A 34 -15.24 -9.90 -3.37
N VAL A 35 -14.05 -9.37 -3.71
CA VAL A 35 -13.91 -8.48 -4.88
C VAL A 35 -14.23 -9.21 -6.18
N GLY A 36 -14.01 -10.53 -6.23
CA GLY A 36 -14.38 -11.40 -7.35
C GLY A 36 -13.52 -11.19 -8.60
N ALA A 37 -12.38 -10.52 -8.47
CA ALA A 37 -11.49 -10.20 -9.58
C ALA A 37 -10.04 -10.06 -9.08
N VAL A 38 -9.08 -10.17 -10.00
CA VAL A 38 -7.66 -9.97 -9.70
C VAL A 38 -7.44 -8.57 -9.13
N VAL A 39 -6.82 -8.51 -7.95
CA VAL A 39 -6.39 -7.29 -7.27
C VAL A 39 -4.90 -7.10 -7.54
N GLU A 40 -4.58 -6.35 -8.60
CA GLU A 40 -3.20 -6.15 -9.06
C GLU A 40 -2.30 -5.54 -7.97
N GLY A 41 -2.86 -4.67 -7.11
CA GLY A 41 -2.16 -4.05 -6.00
C GLY A 41 -1.62 -5.04 -4.96
N TYR A 42 -2.24 -6.22 -4.84
CA TYR A 42 -1.74 -7.28 -3.96
C TYR A 42 -0.36 -7.76 -4.44
N PHE A 43 -0.29 -8.26 -5.68
CA PHE A 43 0.95 -8.77 -6.29
C PHE A 43 2.00 -7.68 -6.50
N ALA A 44 1.55 -6.46 -6.83
CA ALA A 44 2.45 -5.33 -6.97
C ALA A 44 3.13 -4.98 -5.64
N ALA A 45 2.45 -5.09 -4.50
CA ALA A 45 3.05 -4.74 -3.20
C ALA A 45 4.31 -5.57 -2.90
N GLU A 46 4.28 -6.87 -3.16
CA GLU A 46 5.47 -7.74 -3.01
C GLU A 46 6.58 -7.40 -4.00
N SER A 47 6.24 -7.25 -5.29
CA SER A 47 7.21 -6.94 -6.33
C SER A 47 7.91 -5.60 -6.08
N ILE A 48 7.15 -4.59 -5.66
CA ILE A 48 7.65 -3.24 -5.39
C ILE A 48 8.50 -3.24 -4.12
N HIS A 49 8.10 -3.97 -3.07
CA HIS A 49 8.92 -4.10 -1.86
C HIS A 49 10.27 -4.76 -2.17
N GLN A 50 10.28 -5.87 -2.92
CA GLN A 50 11.53 -6.52 -3.32
C GLN A 50 12.39 -5.63 -4.22
N LEU A 51 11.78 -4.83 -5.09
CA LEU A 51 12.52 -3.88 -5.90
C LEU A 51 13.13 -2.77 -5.03
N SER A 52 12.35 -2.18 -4.12
CA SER A 52 12.80 -1.08 -3.26
C SER A 52 14.00 -1.48 -2.41
N GLU A 53 13.98 -2.70 -1.84
CA GLU A 53 15.12 -3.27 -1.10
C GLU A 53 16.36 -3.42 -1.99
N ARG A 54 16.20 -3.94 -3.22
CA ARG A 54 17.31 -4.15 -4.16
C ARG A 54 17.96 -2.85 -4.61
N VAL A 55 17.19 -1.79 -4.80
CA VAL A 55 17.71 -0.50 -5.28
C VAL A 55 18.03 0.49 -4.15
N GLY A 56 17.77 0.10 -2.90
CA GLY A 56 18.02 0.94 -1.73
C GLY A 56 17.13 2.20 -1.67
N VAL A 57 15.92 2.15 -2.23
CA VAL A 57 14.97 3.28 -2.22
C VAL A 57 13.94 3.07 -1.13
N GLU A 58 13.77 4.09 -0.29
CA GLU A 58 12.77 4.06 0.77
C GLU A 58 11.35 4.25 0.21
N MET A 59 10.47 3.25 0.42
CA MET A 59 9.06 3.31 0.00
C MET A 59 8.14 2.98 1.19
N PRO A 60 7.92 3.93 2.12
CA PRO A 60 7.27 3.65 3.41
C PRO A 60 5.84 3.13 3.27
N ILE A 61 5.04 3.71 2.37
CA ILE A 61 3.65 3.28 2.15
C ILE A 61 3.61 1.88 1.53
N SER A 62 4.44 1.60 0.53
CA SER A 62 4.51 0.29 -0.12
C SER A 62 5.01 -0.79 0.85
N ARG A 63 5.99 -0.47 1.69
CA ARG A 63 6.47 -1.36 2.77
C ARG A 63 5.34 -1.69 3.74
N CYS A 64 4.61 -0.69 4.23
CA CYS A 64 3.46 -0.91 5.11
C CYS A 64 2.38 -1.78 4.45
N ALA A 65 2.09 -1.56 3.16
CA ALA A 65 1.17 -2.41 2.41
C ALA A 65 1.66 -3.87 2.35
N TYR A 66 2.94 -4.09 2.04
CA TYR A 66 3.54 -5.42 2.02
C TYR A 66 3.43 -6.12 3.39
N GLU A 67 3.76 -5.43 4.48
CA GLU A 67 3.71 -5.99 5.83
C GLU A 67 2.30 -6.43 6.25
N VAL A 68 1.27 -5.66 5.88
CA VAL A 68 -0.13 -6.04 6.12
C VAL A 68 -0.53 -7.22 5.24
N LEU A 69 -0.23 -7.15 3.95
CA LEU A 69 -0.73 -8.11 2.96
C LEU A 69 -0.02 -9.47 3.02
N TYR A 70 1.27 -9.50 3.36
CA TYR A 70 2.11 -10.69 3.26
C TYR A 70 2.69 -11.16 4.60
N GLN A 71 2.90 -10.25 5.57
CA GLN A 71 3.46 -10.60 6.88
C GLN A 71 2.40 -10.67 7.99
N GLY A 72 1.14 -10.37 7.68
CA GLY A 72 0.04 -10.42 8.65
C GLY A 72 0.18 -9.43 9.79
N LYS A 73 0.95 -8.33 9.61
CA LYS A 73 1.06 -7.30 10.64
C LYS A 73 -0.30 -6.65 10.89
N GLN A 74 -0.59 -6.32 12.15
CA GLN A 74 -1.83 -5.62 12.51
C GLN A 74 -1.86 -4.21 11.92
N ILE A 75 -2.91 -3.92 11.14
CA ILE A 75 -3.11 -2.66 10.41
C ILE A 75 -2.97 -1.44 11.32
N ARG A 76 -3.58 -1.46 12.52
CA ARG A 76 -3.51 -0.34 13.47
C ARG A 76 -2.07 -0.02 13.88
N GLY A 77 -1.25 -1.04 14.10
CA GLY A 77 0.17 -0.88 14.46
C GLY A 77 0.97 -0.32 13.28
N VAL A 78 0.76 -0.87 12.08
CA VAL A 78 1.43 -0.41 10.85
C VAL A 78 1.10 1.04 10.54
N VAL A 79 -0.17 1.44 10.65
CA VAL A 79 -0.60 2.83 10.44
C VAL A 79 0.02 3.75 11.50
N ALA A 80 0.05 3.34 12.76
CA ALA A 80 0.68 4.13 13.82
C ALA A 80 2.18 4.34 13.56
N GLU A 81 2.91 3.29 13.17
CA GLU A 81 4.32 3.39 12.77
C GLU A 81 4.52 4.36 11.60
N LEU A 82 3.69 4.22 10.55
CA LEU A 82 3.77 5.09 9.37
C LEU A 82 3.55 6.56 9.70
N MET A 83 2.56 6.85 10.55
CA MET A 83 2.18 8.21 10.93
C MET A 83 3.12 8.86 11.95
N THR A 84 3.89 8.06 12.71
CA THR A 84 4.84 8.55 13.72
C THR A 84 6.27 8.65 13.20
N ARG A 85 6.49 8.34 11.93
CA ARG A 85 7.79 8.45 11.28
C ARG A 85 8.34 9.88 11.35
N ALA A 86 9.67 9.99 11.36
CA ALA A 86 10.34 11.29 11.31
C ALA A 86 9.83 12.11 10.11
N LYS A 87 9.60 13.40 10.33
CA LYS A 87 9.20 14.32 9.28
C LYS A 87 10.31 14.41 8.25
N LYS A 88 9.93 14.34 6.98
CA LYS A 88 10.77 14.63 5.83
C LYS A 88 10.36 15.99 5.29
N ASP A 89 11.32 16.77 4.83
CA ASP A 89 11.02 18.04 4.17
C ASP A 89 10.36 17.75 2.81
N GLU A 90 9.24 18.42 2.51
CA GLU A 90 8.51 18.22 1.26
C GLU A 90 9.19 18.88 0.05
N LEU A 91 10.07 19.85 0.29
CA LEU A 91 10.71 20.69 -0.73
C LEU A 91 12.21 20.42 -0.88
N LEU A 92 12.89 20.02 0.21
CA LEU A 92 14.36 20.01 0.24
C LEU A 92 15.03 18.71 -0.22
N GLU A 93 14.30 17.62 -0.45
CA GLU A 93 14.97 16.32 -0.54
C GLU A 93 15.37 15.83 -1.93
N THR A 94 14.94 16.49 -3.00
CA THR A 94 15.52 16.41 -4.37
C THR A 94 14.63 17.22 -5.31
N ALA A 95 14.94 18.51 -5.47
CA ALA A 95 14.72 19.07 -6.79
C ALA A 95 15.59 18.22 -7.73
N TRP A 96 14.96 17.45 -8.61
CA TRP A 96 15.61 16.79 -9.73
C TRP A 96 16.08 17.85 -10.74
N LEU A 97 17.03 18.69 -10.33
CA LEU A 97 17.91 19.49 -11.17
C LEU A 97 19.26 18.76 -11.26
#